data_AF-A0A6J4VGV5-F1
#
_entry.id   AF-A0A6J4VGV5-F1
#
_cell.length_a   1.000
_cell.length_b   1.000
_cell.length_c   1.000
_cell.angle_alpha   90.00
_cell.angle_beta   90.00
_cell.angle_gamma   90.00
#
_symmetry.space_group_name_H-M   'P 1'
#
loop_
_entity.id
_entity.type
_entity.pdbx_description
1 polymer ?
#
loop_
_entity_poly.entity_id
_entity_poly.type
_entity_poly.pdbx_seq_one_letter_code
_entity_poly.pdbx_strand_id
1 'polypeptide(L)'
;MTEQGTGHDADKVEELIALVQPAVQQIIDRLEGEEFLTGQFIDVMQTDPGAADAYREALRQWGEGDRYAKMVVHGQVIPQALRRSTGVEWVGYAHGEDDPYAVPAWWRLTRTGEGERSEG
;
A
#
# COMPACT_ATOMS: atom_id res chain seq x y z
N MET A 1 -2.98 -27.21 -20.88
CA MET A 1 -3.58 -26.94 -19.55
C MET A 1 -2.39 -26.61 -18.66
N THR A 2 -1.95 -25.36 -18.54
CA THR A 2 -2.60 -24.22 -17.88
C THR A 2 -1.96 -22.91 -18.38
N GLU A 3 -2.68 -22.12 -19.17
CA GLU A 3 -2.31 -20.72 -19.53
C GLU A 3 -3.31 -19.71 -18.94
N GLN A 4 -4.19 -20.14 -18.03
CA GLN A 4 -5.28 -19.34 -17.47
C GLN A 4 -5.01 -18.75 -16.07
N GLY A 5 -3.86 -19.04 -15.44
CA GLY A 5 -3.55 -18.55 -14.09
C GLY A 5 -3.15 -17.07 -14.07
N THR A 6 -2.24 -16.67 -14.96
CA THR A 6 -1.58 -15.36 -14.88
C THR A 6 -2.49 -14.17 -15.17
N GLY A 7 -3.51 -14.35 -16.03
CA GLY A 7 -4.49 -13.30 -16.34
C GLY A 7 -5.51 -13.10 -15.22
N HIS A 8 -5.98 -14.20 -14.64
CA HIS A 8 -6.96 -14.18 -13.55
C HIS A 8 -6.40 -13.50 -12.28
N ASP A 9 -5.13 -13.78 -11.96
CA ASP A 9 -4.47 -13.18 -10.80
C ASP A 9 -4.25 -11.68 -10.97
N ALA A 10 -3.92 -11.23 -12.19
CA ALA A 10 -3.74 -9.81 -12.49
C ALA A 10 -5.06 -9.03 -12.36
N ASP A 11 -6.15 -9.55 -12.94
CA ASP A 11 -7.48 -8.94 -12.82
C ASP A 11 -7.91 -8.85 -11.34
N LYS A 12 -7.65 -9.92 -10.58
CA LYS A 12 -7.94 -9.96 -9.15
C LYS A 12 -7.11 -8.95 -8.36
N VAL A 13 -5.82 -8.81 -8.64
CA VAL A 13 -4.97 -7.78 -8.01
C VAL A 13 -5.53 -6.38 -8.28
N GLU A 14 -5.98 -6.09 -9.51
CA GLU A 14 -6.59 -4.80 -9.85
C GLU A 14 -7.88 -4.54 -9.08
N GLU A 15 -8.75 -5.54 -8.93
CA GLU A 15 -9.96 -5.45 -8.10
C GLU A 15 -9.63 -5.16 -6.63
N LEU A 16 -8.62 -5.84 -6.09
CA LEU A 16 -8.15 -5.61 -4.72
C LEU A 16 -7.55 -4.22 -4.53
N ILE A 17 -6.82 -3.71 -5.53
CA ILE A 17 -6.29 -2.33 -5.50
C ILE A 17 -7.46 -1.35 -5.42
N ALA A 18 -8.48 -1.50 -6.27
CA ALA A 18 -9.65 -0.64 -6.26
C ALA A 18 -10.41 -0.70 -4.92
N LEU A 19 -10.47 -1.87 -4.28
CA LEU A 19 -11.06 -2.06 -2.96
C LEU A 19 -10.31 -1.30 -1.86
N VAL A 20 -8.98 -1.39 -1.80
CA VAL A 20 -8.19 -0.78 -0.71
C VAL A 20 -7.88 0.71 -0.94
N GLN A 21 -7.91 1.17 -2.19
CA GLN A 21 -7.51 2.52 -2.59
C GLN A 21 -8.15 3.65 -1.74
N PRO A 22 -9.47 3.63 -1.45
CA PRO A 22 -10.08 4.71 -0.66
C PRO A 22 -9.54 4.78 0.76
N ALA A 23 -9.29 3.62 1.40
CA ALA A 23 -8.73 3.55 2.74
C ALA A 23 -7.26 4.01 2.76
N VAL A 24 -6.48 3.63 1.74
CA VAL A 24 -5.10 4.07 1.57
C VAL A 24 -5.04 5.60 1.47
N GLN A 25 -5.87 6.21 0.60
CA GLN A 25 -5.90 7.67 0.45
C GLN A 25 -6.28 8.38 1.75
N GLN A 26 -7.32 7.89 2.45
CA GLN A 26 -7.74 8.47 3.73
C GLN A 26 -6.62 8.44 4.78
N ILE A 27 -5.80 7.39 4.82
CA ILE A 27 -4.66 7.34 5.74
C ILE A 27 -3.60 8.35 5.31
N ILE A 28 -3.22 8.39 4.03
CA ILE A 28 -2.23 9.36 3.51
C ILE A 28 -2.61 10.79 3.89
N ASP A 29 -3.88 11.17 3.72
CA ASP A 29 -4.37 12.53 4.01
C ASP A 29 -4.24 12.93 5.49
N ARG A 30 -4.09 11.95 6.39
CA ARG A 30 -3.99 12.13 7.85
C ARG A 30 -2.59 11.83 8.40
N LEU A 31 -1.70 11.27 7.59
CA LEU A 31 -0.35 10.95 8.04
C LEU A 31 0.47 12.21 8.30
N GLU A 32 1.31 12.12 9.32
CA GLU A 32 2.27 13.15 9.69
C GLU A 32 3.69 12.59 9.55
N GLY A 33 4.65 13.48 9.29
CA GLY A 33 6.05 13.12 9.08
C GLY A 33 6.52 13.46 7.66
N GLU A 34 7.72 12.99 7.33
CA GLU A 34 8.33 13.15 6.01
C GLU A 34 8.30 11.82 5.24
N GLU A 35 8.69 10.72 5.88
CA GLU A 35 8.84 9.42 5.24
C GLU A 35 8.24 8.30 6.09
N PHE A 36 7.83 7.21 5.44
CA PHE A 36 7.37 5.99 6.09
C PHE A 36 7.72 4.75 5.28
N LEU A 37 7.81 3.62 5.97
CA LEU A 37 7.97 2.29 5.38
C LEU A 37 6.60 1.70 4.99
N THR A 38 6.56 0.88 3.94
CA THR A 38 5.38 0.09 3.59
C THR A 38 4.81 -0.68 4.80
N GLY A 39 5.68 -1.32 5.59
CA GLY A 39 5.27 -2.04 6.81
C GLY A 39 4.61 -1.15 7.86
N GLN A 40 5.16 0.03 8.11
CA GLN A 40 4.57 1.01 9.03
C GLN A 40 3.19 1.48 8.54
N PHE A 41 3.04 1.69 7.23
CA PHE A 41 1.75 2.04 6.64
C PHE A 41 0.71 0.92 6.83
N ILE A 42 1.12 -0.33 6.62
CA ILE A 42 0.29 -1.51 6.85
C ILE A 42 -0.12 -1.63 8.33
N ASP A 43 0.77 -1.31 9.26
CA ASP A 43 0.45 -1.28 10.69
C ASP A 43 -0.62 -0.22 10.98
N VAL A 44 -0.50 0.98 10.41
CA VAL A 44 -1.54 2.02 10.53
C VAL A 44 -2.87 1.54 9.95
N MET A 45 -2.87 0.93 8.76
CA MET A 45 -4.08 0.36 8.15
C MET A 45 -4.79 -0.63 9.06
N GLN A 46 -4.06 -1.45 9.82
CA GLN A 46 -4.66 -2.43 10.72
C GLN A 46 -5.23 -1.82 12.02
N THR A 47 -4.84 -0.59 12.36
CA THR A 47 -5.34 0.13 13.55
C THR A 47 -6.50 1.08 13.25
N ASP A 48 -6.61 1.61 12.02
CA ASP A 48 -7.76 2.41 11.59
C ASP A 48 -8.95 1.48 11.27
N PRO A 49 -10.13 1.63 11.91
CA PRO A 49 -11.23 0.69 11.73
C PRO A 49 -11.68 0.50 10.27
N GLY A 50 -11.77 1.58 9.50
CA GLY A 50 -12.23 1.54 8.11
C GLY A 50 -11.18 0.90 7.18
N ALA A 51 -9.90 1.21 7.41
CA ALA A 51 -8.82 0.59 6.66
C ALA A 51 -8.60 -0.88 7.04
N ALA A 52 -8.82 -1.25 8.30
CA ALA A 52 -8.68 -2.61 8.79
C ALA A 52 -9.75 -3.52 8.18
N ASP A 53 -10.98 -3.00 7.98
CA ASP A 53 -12.04 -3.71 7.26
C ASP A 53 -11.66 -3.94 5.79
N ALA A 54 -11.18 -2.90 5.09
CA ALA A 54 -10.72 -3.03 3.70
C ALA A 54 -9.55 -4.02 3.56
N TYR A 55 -8.59 -3.99 4.50
CA TYR A 55 -7.46 -4.92 4.55
C TYR A 55 -7.93 -6.37 4.76
N ARG A 56 -8.79 -6.62 5.74
CA ARG A 56 -9.35 -7.96 6.00
C ARG A 56 -10.15 -8.47 4.81
N GLU A 57 -10.95 -7.61 4.19
CA GLU A 57 -11.73 -7.96 3.01
C GLU A 57 -10.83 -8.29 1.81
N ALA A 58 -9.74 -7.55 1.61
CA ALA A 58 -8.77 -7.86 0.56
C ALA A 58 -8.11 -9.23 0.75
N LEU A 59 -7.72 -9.58 1.99
CA LEU A 59 -7.19 -10.92 2.30
C LEU A 59 -8.25 -12.02 2.05
N ARG A 60 -9.50 -11.76 2.46
CA ARG A 60 -10.61 -12.71 2.27
C ARG A 60 -10.90 -12.94 0.78
N GLN A 61 -10.88 -11.88 -0.03
CA GLN A 61 -11.13 -11.95 -1.47
C GLN A 61 -9.98 -12.63 -2.22
N TRP A 62 -8.72 -12.39 -1.82
CA TRP A 62 -7.58 -13.12 -2.41
C TRP A 62 -7.70 -14.64 -2.21
N GLY A 63 -8.04 -15.09 -1.01
CA GLY A 63 -8.13 -16.52 -0.72
C GLY A 63 -6.75 -17.20 -0.62
N GLU A 64 -6.70 -18.51 -0.79
CA GLU A 64 -5.42 -19.26 -0.86
C GLU A 64 -4.52 -19.25 0.41
N GLY A 65 -5.13 -19.05 1.58
CA GLY A 65 -4.48 -19.17 2.88
C GLY A 65 -3.80 -17.88 3.36
N ASP A 66 -3.85 -17.66 4.68
CA ASP A 66 -3.48 -16.37 5.32
C ASP A 66 -2.09 -15.87 4.92
N ARG A 67 -1.10 -16.77 4.86
CA ARG A 67 0.28 -16.40 4.53
C ARG A 67 0.44 -15.93 3.08
N TYR A 68 -0.17 -16.63 2.12
CA TYR A 68 -0.04 -16.29 0.71
C TYR A 68 -0.85 -15.03 0.37
N ALA A 69 -2.05 -14.90 0.94
CA ALA A 69 -2.84 -13.67 0.84
C ALA A 69 -2.07 -12.44 1.32
N LYS A 70 -1.38 -12.55 2.47
CA LYS A 70 -0.54 -11.45 2.97
C LYS A 70 0.62 -11.12 2.04
N MET A 71 1.30 -12.11 1.46
CA MET A 71 2.37 -11.86 0.49
C MET A 71 1.89 -11.03 -0.71
N VAL A 72 0.71 -11.33 -1.26
CA VAL A 72 0.17 -10.60 -2.41
C VAL A 72 -0.37 -9.23 -2.01
N VAL A 73 -1.13 -9.15 -0.92
CA VAL A 73 -1.70 -7.87 -0.47
C VAL A 73 -0.62 -6.89 -0.05
N HIS A 74 0.38 -7.35 0.70
CA HIS A 74 1.50 -6.52 1.16
C HIS A 74 2.51 -6.22 0.04
N GLY A 75 2.76 -7.18 -0.86
CA GLY A 75 3.76 -7.06 -1.93
C GLY A 75 3.32 -6.36 -3.19
N GLN A 76 2.02 -6.40 -3.48
CA GLN A 76 1.50 -5.91 -4.76
C GLN A 76 0.35 -4.94 -4.56
N VAL A 77 -0.68 -5.34 -3.83
CA VAL A 77 -1.93 -4.55 -3.74
C VAL A 77 -1.68 -3.19 -3.06
N ILE A 78 -1.16 -3.19 -1.82
CA ILE A 78 -0.94 -1.95 -1.06
C ILE A 78 0.12 -1.06 -1.72
N PRO A 79 1.29 -1.57 -2.17
CA PRO A 79 2.27 -0.76 -2.87
C PRO A 79 1.74 -0.16 -4.18
N GLN A 80 0.88 -0.88 -4.93
CA GLN A 80 0.26 -0.31 -6.13
C GLN A 80 -0.80 0.74 -5.79
N ALA A 81 -1.59 0.54 -4.74
CA ALA A 81 -2.53 1.54 -4.25
C ALA A 81 -1.80 2.83 -3.81
N LEU A 82 -0.67 2.70 -3.10
CA LEU A 82 0.19 3.83 -2.75
C LEU A 82 0.69 4.58 -4.00
N ARG A 83 1.15 3.88 -5.05
CA ARG A 83 1.57 4.52 -6.32
C ARG A 83 0.45 5.28 -7.03
N ARG A 84 -0.80 4.86 -6.84
CA ARG A 84 -1.98 5.51 -7.45
C ARG A 84 -2.57 6.62 -6.58
N SER A 85 -2.08 6.75 -5.36
CA SER A 85 -2.56 7.75 -4.40
C SER A 85 -1.86 9.09 -4.60
N THR A 86 -2.55 10.17 -4.25
CA THR A 86 -1.96 11.51 -4.20
C THR A 86 -1.38 11.78 -2.81
N GLY A 87 -0.34 12.62 -2.72
CA GLY A 87 0.25 13.01 -1.44
C GLY A 87 1.38 12.09 -0.96
N VAL A 88 1.81 11.13 -1.77
CA VAL A 88 2.98 10.28 -1.52
C VAL A 88 3.81 10.10 -2.78
N GLU A 89 5.11 9.89 -2.60
CA GLU A 89 6.03 9.49 -3.65
C GLU A 89 6.84 8.26 -3.23
N TRP A 90 7.15 7.40 -4.20
CA TRP A 90 8.04 6.26 -3.96
C TRP A 90 9.49 6.72 -3.96
N VAL A 91 10.21 6.47 -2.86
CA VAL A 91 11.61 6.90 -2.69
C VAL A 91 12.58 5.81 -3.13
N GLY A 92 12.30 4.55 -2.81
CA GLY A 92 13.21 3.46 -3.10
C GLY A 92 12.92 2.21 -2.28
N TYR A 93 13.73 1.17 -2.52
CA TYR A 93 13.74 -0.02 -1.67
C TYR A 93 14.45 0.30 -0.34
N ALA A 94 13.88 -0.16 0.76
CA ALA A 94 14.44 -0.03 2.10
C ALA A 94 15.33 -1.25 2.41
N HIS A 95 16.53 -1.28 1.82
CA HIS A 95 17.47 -2.37 2.03
C HIS A 95 17.92 -2.47 3.49
N GLY A 96 17.82 -3.67 4.09
CA GLY A 96 18.26 -3.93 5.46
C GLY A 96 17.19 -3.81 6.54
N GLU A 97 15.98 -3.36 6.17
CA GLU A 97 14.81 -3.39 7.07
C GLU A 97 14.24 -4.81 7.18
N ASP A 98 13.83 -5.20 8.38
CA ASP A 98 13.16 -6.48 8.62
C ASP A 98 11.69 -6.37 8.16
N ASP A 99 11.39 -6.98 7.01
CA ASP A 99 10.03 -7.04 6.46
C ASP A 99 9.63 -8.51 6.25
N PRO A 100 8.72 -9.05 7.07
CA PRO A 100 8.35 -10.47 7.00
C PRO A 100 7.59 -10.85 5.71
N TYR A 101 7.27 -9.88 4.86
CA TYR A 101 6.52 -10.04 3.61
C TYR A 101 7.34 -9.67 2.36
N ALA A 102 8.63 -9.37 2.53
CA ALA A 102 9.65 -9.16 1.50
C ALA A 102 9.42 -7.96 0.56
N VAL A 103 8.91 -6.84 1.08
CA VAL A 103 8.65 -5.61 0.30
C VAL A 103 8.97 -4.30 1.06
N PRO A 104 10.15 -4.20 1.68
CA PRO A 104 10.53 -2.98 2.37
C PRO A 104 10.75 -1.87 1.32
N ALA A 105 9.88 -0.85 1.34
CA ALA A 105 10.00 0.33 0.48
C ALA A 105 9.76 1.59 1.30
N TRP A 106 10.55 2.62 0.99
CA TRP A 106 10.40 3.96 1.53
C TRP A 106 9.45 4.77 0.66
N TRP A 107 8.58 5.50 1.34
CA TRP A 107 7.65 6.46 0.76
C TRP A 107 7.84 7.80 1.43
N ARG A 108 7.72 8.88 0.66
CA ARG A 108 7.77 10.25 1.18
C ARG A 108 6.41 10.90 1.03
N LEU A 109 5.94 11.58 2.06
CA LEU A 109 4.72 12.38 2.01
C LEU A 109 4.99 13.66 1.20
N THR A 110 4.25 13.84 0.12
CA THR A 110 4.29 15.06 -0.70
C THR A 110 3.19 15.99 -0.20
N ARG A 111 3.44 16.70 0.91
CA ARG A 111 2.51 17.74 1.34
C ARG A 111 2.41 18.79 0.24
N THR A 112 1.19 19.11 -0.18
CA THR A 112 0.93 20.35 -0.90
C THR A 112 1.13 21.51 0.08
N GLY A 113 2.38 21.89 0.23
CA GLY A 113 2.87 22.83 1.22
C GLY A 113 4.25 23.36 0.83
N GLU A 114 4.45 23.63 -0.47
CA GLU A 114 5.42 24.65 -0.88
C GLU A 114 4.88 26.00 -0.39
N GLY A 115 5.21 26.31 0.86
CA GLY A 115 5.33 27.70 1.27
C GLY A 115 6.34 28.37 0.36
N GLU A 116 5.90 29.46 -0.25
CA GLU A 116 6.69 30.57 -0.79
C GLU A 116 8.18 30.49 -0.42
N ARG A 117 9.02 30.11 -1.38
CA ARG A 117 10.40 30.61 -1.38
C ARG A 117 10.41 31.91 -2.16
N SER A 118 10.31 33.01 -1.41
CA SER A 118 10.80 34.31 -1.84
C SER A 118 12.32 34.24 -2.03
N GLU A 119 12.77 34.54 -3.23
CA GLU A 119 14.05 35.20 -3.50
C GLU A 119 13.63 36.43 -4.34
N GLY A 120 13.83 37.68 -3.95
CA GLY A 120 15.02 38.26 -3.33
C GLY A 120 15.60 39.22 -4.34
#